data_AF-A0A2E9GV27-F1
#
_entry.id   AF-A0A2E9GV27-F1
#
_cell.length_a   1.000
_cell.length_b   1.000
_cell.length_c   1.000
_cell.angle_alpha   90.00
_cell.angle_beta   90.00
_cell.angle_gamma   90.00
#
_symmetry.space_group_name_H-M   'P 1'
#
loop_
_entity.id
_entity.type
_entity.pdbx_description
1 polymer ?
#
loop_
_entity_poly.entity_id
_entity_poly.type
_entity_poly.pdbx_seq_one_letter_code
_entity_poly.pdbx_strand_id
1 'polypeptide(L)'
;MHCADCRATGLADTVVEGSDWIEMASWLLGGFPGWLYCAWRHQLRIKVCSACGSGALLRESRAQARLHPPQAPPSSGFSVANRSGPSHWPRGLREPRQRLRRGGVWLAAWVLVAVGLPTAGGLLAAALLGHETTRELRQRFGAGRCRAWDMQGRRLHIEIV
;
A
#
# COMPACT_ATOMS: atom_id res chain seq x y z
N MET A 1 20.13 10.28 -4.77
CA MET A 1 20.84 9.07 -5.22
C MET A 1 21.36 9.33 -6.63
N HIS A 2 22.53 8.81 -6.96
CA HIS A 2 23.14 8.89 -8.31
C HIS A 2 23.09 7.49 -8.93
N CYS A 3 22.60 7.42 -10.17
CA CYS A 3 22.56 6.19 -10.94
C CYS A 3 23.86 6.01 -11.70
N ALA A 4 24.52 4.85 -11.56
CA ALA A 4 25.77 4.57 -12.29
C ALA A 4 25.56 4.46 -13.81
N ASP A 5 24.37 4.03 -14.25
CA ASP A 5 24.11 3.74 -15.65
C ASP A 5 23.70 4.99 -16.45
N CYS A 6 22.69 5.73 -15.98
CA CYS A 6 22.18 6.91 -16.70
C CYS A 6 22.68 8.25 -16.15
N ARG A 7 23.49 8.23 -15.08
CA ARG A 7 24.04 9.42 -14.39
C ARG A 7 23.00 10.40 -13.82
N ALA A 8 21.71 10.07 -13.86
CA ALA A 8 20.67 10.89 -13.26
C ALA A 8 20.88 11.02 -11.74
N THR A 9 20.70 12.24 -11.23
CA THR A 9 20.69 12.53 -9.80
C THR A 9 19.26 12.81 -9.35
N GLY A 10 18.77 12.04 -8.38
CA GLY A 10 17.38 12.19 -7.95
C GLY A 10 16.98 11.26 -6.80
N LEU A 11 15.69 11.26 -6.48
CA LEU A 11 15.09 10.30 -5.56
C LEU A 11 14.99 8.93 -6.25
N ALA A 12 15.30 7.86 -5.51
CA ALA A 12 15.14 6.51 -6.01
C ALA A 12 13.70 6.03 -5.78
N ASP A 13 13.12 5.41 -6.80
CA ASP A 13 11.84 4.73 -6.70
C ASP A 13 12.01 3.39 -6.00
N THR A 14 10.91 2.85 -5.47
CA THR A 14 10.91 1.54 -4.82
C THR A 14 10.06 0.61 -5.66
N VAL A 15 10.69 -0.40 -6.24
CA VAL A 15 9.97 -1.45 -6.96
C VAL A 15 9.88 -2.66 -6.06
N VAL A 16 8.73 -3.32 -6.15
CA VAL A 16 8.50 -4.59 -5.47
C VAL A 16 8.44 -5.67 -6.53
N GLU A 17 9.26 -6.71 -6.37
CA GLU A 17 9.21 -7.89 -7.22
C GLU A 17 7.95 -8.73 -6.95
N GLY A 18 7.62 -9.66 -7.83
CA GLY A 18 6.46 -10.55 -7.69
C GLY A 18 5.16 -10.01 -8.34
N SER A 19 4.07 -10.75 -8.17
CA SER A 19 2.78 -10.51 -8.83
C SER A 19 1.68 -10.27 -7.81
N ASP A 20 0.87 -9.23 -8.03
CA ASP A 20 -0.31 -8.97 -7.21
C ASP A 20 -1.36 -10.07 -7.33
N TRP A 21 -1.44 -10.74 -8.49
CA TRP A 21 -2.39 -11.83 -8.71
C TRP A 21 -2.04 -13.07 -7.87
N ILE A 22 -0.75 -13.43 -7.81
CA ILE A 22 -0.27 -14.55 -6.98
C ILE A 22 -0.54 -14.25 -5.51
N GLU A 23 -0.31 -13.02 -5.07
CA GLU A 23 -0.62 -12.59 -3.71
C GLU A 23 -2.11 -12.79 -3.42
N MET A 24 -3.00 -12.34 -4.31
CA MET A 24 -4.44 -12.44 -4.13
C MET A 24 -4.94 -13.89 -4.14
N ALA A 25 -4.44 -14.73 -5.05
CA ALA A 25 -4.74 -16.16 -5.07
C ALA A 25 -4.29 -16.85 -3.77
N SER A 26 -3.11 -16.51 -3.27
CA SER A 26 -2.58 -17.06 -2.01
C SER A 26 -3.41 -16.65 -0.79
N TRP A 27 -4.01 -15.46 -0.80
CA TRP A 27 -4.97 -15.06 0.24
C TRP A 27 -6.25 -15.90 0.22
N LEU A 28 -6.75 -16.24 -0.97
CA LEU A 28 -7.95 -17.08 -1.14
C LEU A 28 -7.73 -18.53 -0.65
N LEU A 29 -6.49 -19.03 -0.67
CA LEU A 29 -6.13 -20.39 -0.25
C LEU A 29 -5.99 -20.57 1.27
N GLY A 30 -6.40 -19.61 2.10
CA GLY A 30 -6.45 -19.79 3.56
C GLY A 30 -5.56 -18.84 4.37
N GLY A 31 -5.31 -17.62 3.87
CA GLY A 31 -4.70 -16.53 4.63
C GLY A 31 -3.20 -16.68 4.91
N PHE A 32 -2.75 -17.81 5.45
CA PHE A 32 -1.34 -18.06 5.74
C PHE A 32 -0.45 -18.00 4.48
N PRO A 33 -0.78 -18.68 3.35
CA PRO A 33 0.02 -18.56 2.13
C PRO A 33 0.07 -17.12 1.62
N GLY A 34 -1.06 -16.41 1.65
CA GLY A 34 -1.14 -14.99 1.27
C GLY A 34 -0.30 -14.09 2.16
N TRP A 35 -0.31 -14.33 3.47
CA TRP A 35 0.50 -13.59 4.43
C TRP A 35 1.99 -13.80 4.19
N LEU A 36 2.40 -15.06 4.05
CA LEU A 36 3.80 -15.43 3.83
C LEU A 36 4.33 -14.84 2.51
N TYR A 37 3.54 -14.96 1.43
CA TYR A 37 3.90 -14.36 0.14
C TYR A 37 4.02 -12.83 0.25
N CYS A 38 3.08 -12.17 0.92
CA CYS A 38 3.13 -10.72 1.16
C CYS A 38 4.38 -10.32 1.95
N ALA A 39 4.72 -11.08 3.00
CA ALA A 39 5.90 -10.85 3.83
C ALA A 39 7.20 -11.00 3.04
N TRP A 40 7.36 -12.13 2.33
CA TRP A 40 8.50 -12.41 1.46
C TRP A 40 8.68 -11.31 0.41
N ARG A 41 7.60 -10.95 -0.26
CA ARG A 41 7.57 -9.89 -1.27
C ARG A 41 7.99 -8.52 -0.70
N HIS A 42 7.65 -8.25 0.55
CA HIS A 42 8.05 -7.02 1.23
C HIS A 42 9.56 -6.99 1.55
N GLN A 43 10.21 -8.14 1.70
CA GLN A 43 11.66 -8.25 1.85
C GLN A 43 12.40 -8.00 0.53
N LEU A 44 11.79 -8.34 -0.61
CA LEU A 44 12.34 -8.15 -1.96
C LEU A 44 12.17 -6.72 -2.52
N ARG A 45 12.05 -5.71 -1.65
CA ARG A 45 11.94 -4.32 -2.11
C ARG A 45 13.31 -3.82 -2.55
N ILE A 46 13.41 -3.50 -3.82
CA ILE A 46 14.62 -2.92 -4.40
C ILE A 46 14.41 -1.43 -4.67
N LYS A 47 15.47 -0.65 -4.48
CA LYS A 47 15.51 0.76 -4.89
C LYS A 47 16.03 0.81 -6.31
N VAL A 48 15.35 1.55 -7.17
CA VAL A 48 15.72 1.71 -8.57
C VAL A 48 15.78 3.19 -8.95
N CYS A 49 16.54 3.50 -10.00
CA CYS A 49 16.57 4.83 -10.58
C CYS A 49 15.21 5.17 -11.18
N SER A 50 14.65 6.33 -10.85
CA SER A 50 13.38 6.81 -11.42
C SER A 50 13.47 7.17 -12.91
N ALA A 51 14.68 7.46 -13.42
CA ALA A 51 14.89 7.82 -14.82
C ALA A 51 15.06 6.61 -15.74
N CYS A 52 15.85 5.60 -15.35
CA CYS A 52 16.16 4.44 -16.20
C CYS A 52 15.75 3.08 -15.63
N GLY A 53 15.27 3.00 -14.38
CA GLY A 53 14.89 1.74 -13.73
C GLY A 53 16.06 0.87 -13.24
N SER A 54 17.31 1.31 -13.39
CA SER A 54 18.47 0.54 -12.91
C SER A 54 18.55 0.43 -11.39
N GLY A 55 18.99 -0.73 -10.88
CA GLY A 55 19.32 -0.95 -9.47
C GLY A 55 20.72 -0.49 -9.07
N ALA A 56 21.56 -0.04 -10.02
CA ALA A 56 22.93 0.41 -9.80
C ALA A 56 22.97 1.82 -9.17
N LEU A 57 22.50 1.93 -7.93
CA LEU A 57 22.42 3.18 -7.18
C LEU A 57 23.58 3.30 -6.19
N LEU A 58 24.40 4.32 -6.35
CA LEU A 58 25.54 4.59 -5.46
C LEU A 58 25.06 5.30 -4.19
N ARG A 59 25.29 4.73 -3.01
CA ARG A 59 24.85 5.32 -1.72
C ARG A 59 25.59 6.61 -1.34
N GLU A 60 26.86 6.76 -1.72
CA GLU A 60 27.70 7.94 -1.45
C GLU A 60 27.13 9.23 -2.04
N SER A 61 26.30 9.10 -3.08
CA SER A 61 25.54 10.20 -3.64
C SER A 61 24.56 10.88 -2.67
N ARG A 62 24.27 10.31 -1.49
CA ARG A 62 23.53 11.05 -0.44
C ARG A 62 24.34 12.21 0.13
N ALA A 63 25.65 12.04 0.29
CA ALA A 63 26.53 13.14 0.70
C ALA A 63 26.64 14.17 -0.43
N GLN A 64 26.80 13.71 -1.67
CA GLN A 64 26.90 14.58 -2.85
C GLN A 64 25.59 15.31 -3.18
N ALA A 65 24.43 14.68 -2.94
CA ALA A 65 23.11 15.32 -3.08
C ALA A 65 22.79 16.33 -1.98
N ARG A 66 23.53 16.34 -0.86
CA ARG A 66 23.49 17.46 0.09
C ARG A 66 24.23 18.68 -0.44
N LEU A 67 25.28 18.47 -1.23
CA LEU A 67 26.09 19.53 -1.85
C LEU A 67 25.42 20.09 -3.12
N HIS A 68 24.69 19.26 -3.86
CA HIS A 68 23.97 19.66 -5.07
C HIS A 68 22.47 19.34 -4.91
N PRO A 69 21.61 20.37 -4.76
CA PRO A 69 20.17 20.15 -4.71
C PRO A 69 19.70 19.47 -5.99
N PRO A 70 18.74 18.52 -5.90
CA PRO A 70 18.25 17.80 -7.07
C PRO A 70 17.64 18.79 -8.07
N GLN A 71 18.14 18.77 -9.31
CA GLN A 71 17.65 19.64 -10.39
C GLN A 71 16.29 19.17 -10.93
N ALA A 72 15.99 17.88 -10.81
CA ALA A 72 14.68 17.35 -11.18
C ALA A 72 13.67 17.61 -10.06
N PRO A 73 12.45 18.10 -10.38
CA PRO A 73 11.38 18.16 -9.41
C PRO A 73 11.14 16.75 -8.85
N PRO A 74 10.80 16.61 -7.56
CA PRO A 74 10.43 15.31 -7.02
C PRO A 74 9.36 14.73 -7.93
N SER A 75 9.54 13.47 -8.35
CA SER A 75 8.46 12.73 -9.01
C SER A 75 7.22 12.90 -8.14
N SER A 76 6.07 13.16 -8.77
CA SER A 76 4.82 13.62 -8.12
C SER A 76 4.19 12.63 -7.12
N GLY A 77 4.95 11.63 -6.69
CA GLY A 77 4.70 10.80 -5.52
C GLY A 77 5.75 9.69 -5.41
N PHE A 78 5.87 9.11 -4.23
CA PHE A 78 6.52 7.81 -4.06
C PHE A 78 5.72 6.76 -4.86
N SER A 79 6.16 6.47 -6.08
CA SER A 79 5.59 5.41 -6.90
C SER A 79 6.14 4.07 -6.40
N VAL A 80 5.36 3.35 -5.59
CA VAL A 80 5.59 1.92 -5.40
C VAL A 80 5.00 1.23 -6.61
N ALA A 81 5.81 1.09 -7.66
CA ALA A 81 5.42 0.39 -8.87
C ALA A 81 5.62 -1.12 -8.67
N ASN A 82 4.62 -1.89 -9.07
CA ASN A 82 4.74 -3.33 -9.18
C ASN A 82 5.34 -3.66 -10.56
N ARG A 83 6.39 -4.48 -10.59
CA ARG A 83 7.05 -4.88 -11.85
C ARG A 83 6.10 -5.68 -12.75
N SER A 84 5.10 -6.36 -12.16
CA SER A 84 4.11 -7.14 -12.91
C SER A 84 2.99 -6.31 -13.54
N GLY A 85 3.04 -4.97 -13.47
CA GLY A 85 2.02 -4.08 -14.02
C GLY A 85 1.13 -3.41 -12.97
N PRO A 86 -0.04 -2.87 -13.36
CA PRO A 86 -0.90 -2.11 -12.46
C PRO A 86 -1.45 -2.97 -11.33
N SER A 87 -1.49 -2.41 -10.12
CA SER A 87 -2.06 -3.11 -8.96
C SER A 87 -3.56 -3.32 -9.10
N HIS A 88 -3.98 -4.58 -9.08
CA HIS A 88 -5.39 -4.99 -9.11
C HIS A 88 -6.09 -4.91 -7.74
N TRP A 89 -5.35 -4.62 -6.67
CA TRP A 89 -5.93 -4.49 -5.33
C TRP A 89 -6.93 -3.33 -5.24
N PRO A 90 -8.03 -3.50 -4.47
CA PRO A 90 -8.92 -2.42 -4.08
C PRO A 90 -8.13 -1.27 -3.46
N ARG A 91 -8.62 -0.02 -3.60
CA ARG A 91 -7.86 1.18 -3.18
C ARG A 91 -7.32 1.10 -1.74
N GLY A 92 -8.11 0.56 -0.80
CA GLY A 92 -7.71 0.38 0.60
C GLY A 92 -6.78 -0.80 0.89
N LEU A 93 -6.35 -1.54 -0.13
CA LEU A 93 -5.39 -2.66 -0.03
C LEU A 93 -4.21 -2.49 -1.00
N ARG A 94 -4.09 -1.36 -1.69
CA ARG A 94 -2.97 -1.11 -2.61
C ARG A 94 -1.63 -1.05 -1.90
N GLU A 95 -1.60 -0.59 -0.66
CA GLU A 95 -0.40 -0.55 0.15
C GLU A 95 -0.07 -1.93 0.74
N PRO A 96 1.10 -2.51 0.43
CA PRO A 96 1.46 -3.84 0.93
C PRO A 96 1.53 -3.90 2.46
N ARG A 97 1.87 -2.78 3.13
CA ARG A 97 1.86 -2.70 4.61
C ARG A 97 0.45 -2.90 5.18
N GLN A 98 -0.56 -2.34 4.51
CA GLN A 98 -1.95 -2.52 4.92
C GLN A 98 -2.40 -3.97 4.72
N ARG A 99 -1.96 -4.61 3.63
CA ARG A 99 -2.21 -6.04 3.37
C ARG A 99 -1.55 -6.92 4.41
N LEU A 100 -0.28 -6.69 4.75
CA LEU A 100 0.43 -7.45 5.78
C LEU A 100 -0.24 -7.31 7.15
N ARG A 101 -0.65 -6.08 7.53
CA ARG A 101 -1.32 -5.82 8.81
C ARG A 101 -2.67 -6.52 8.88
N ARG A 102 -3.55 -6.29 7.89
CA ARG A 102 -4.89 -6.91 7.84
C ARG A 102 -4.80 -8.42 7.74
N GLY A 103 -3.87 -8.88 6.91
CA GLY A 103 -3.56 -10.26 6.70
C GLY A 103 -3.09 -10.99 7.96
N GLY A 104 -2.24 -10.33 8.75
CA GLY A 104 -1.79 -10.87 10.04
C GLY A 104 -2.94 -11.07 11.03
N VAL A 105 -3.95 -10.19 11.04
CA VAL A 105 -5.10 -10.40 11.92
C VAL A 105 -6.03 -11.51 11.41
N TRP A 106 -6.23 -11.63 10.10
CA TRP A 106 -6.93 -12.78 9.51
C TRP A 106 -6.22 -14.10 9.83
N LEU A 107 -4.89 -14.12 9.73
CA LEU A 107 -4.08 -15.27 10.12
C LEU A 107 -4.27 -15.60 11.61
N ALA A 108 -4.24 -14.60 12.49
CA ALA A 108 -4.47 -14.81 13.92
C ALA A 108 -5.87 -15.37 14.20
N ALA A 109 -6.91 -14.88 13.52
CA ALA A 109 -8.26 -15.41 13.63
C ALA A 109 -8.32 -16.89 13.18
N TRP A 110 -7.67 -17.22 12.07
CA TRP A 110 -7.55 -18.59 11.57
C TRP A 110 -6.81 -19.51 12.55
N VAL A 111 -5.71 -19.05 13.12
CA VAL A 111 -4.95 -19.82 14.12
C VAL A 111 -5.82 -20.09 15.35
N LEU A 112 -6.56 -19.10 15.85
CA LEU A 112 -7.50 -19.29 16.97
C LEU A 112 -8.56 -20.36 16.67
N VAL A 113 -9.15 -20.33 15.47
CA VAL A 113 -10.08 -21.37 15.03
C VAL A 113 -9.39 -22.74 14.99
N ALA A 114 -8.19 -22.81 14.41
CA ALA A 114 -7.44 -24.06 14.25
C ALA A 114 -7.02 -24.71 15.59
N VAL A 115 -6.73 -23.91 16.62
CA VAL A 115 -6.37 -24.42 17.97
C VAL A 115 -7.59 -24.71 18.86
N GLY A 116 -8.80 -24.73 18.29
CA GLY A 116 -10.03 -25.07 19.03
C GLY A 116 -10.65 -23.90 19.81
N LEU A 117 -10.33 -22.66 19.44
CA LEU A 117 -10.95 -21.44 19.99
C LEU A 117 -11.80 -20.71 18.93
N PRO A 118 -12.84 -21.36 18.36
CA PRO A 118 -13.60 -20.80 17.24
C PRO A 118 -14.38 -19.53 17.62
N THR A 119 -14.83 -19.40 18.87
CA THR A 119 -15.51 -18.20 19.36
C THR A 119 -14.58 -16.98 19.38
N ALA A 120 -13.36 -17.15 19.90
CA ALA A 120 -12.35 -16.09 19.91
C ALA A 120 -11.94 -15.70 18.49
N GLY A 121 -11.73 -16.69 17.61
CA GLY A 121 -11.43 -16.46 16.19
C GLY A 121 -12.56 -15.72 15.46
N GLY A 122 -13.81 -16.12 15.70
CA GLY A 122 -15.01 -15.48 15.13
C GLY A 122 -15.19 -14.04 15.61
N LEU A 123 -15.01 -13.78 16.91
CA LEU A 123 -15.07 -12.42 17.47
C LEU A 123 -13.98 -11.52 16.89
N LEU A 124 -12.76 -12.03 16.74
CA LEU A 124 -11.66 -11.28 16.14
C LEU A 124 -11.96 -10.94 14.67
N ALA A 125 -12.45 -11.91 13.89
CA ALA A 125 -12.86 -11.68 12.50
C ALA A 125 -14.01 -10.68 12.39
N ALA A 126 -15.04 -10.79 13.24
CA ALA A 126 -16.17 -9.87 13.27
C ALA A 126 -15.75 -8.45 13.65
N ALA A 127 -14.90 -8.28 14.68
CA ALA A 127 -14.38 -6.98 15.08
C ALA A 127 -13.58 -6.30 13.96
N LEU A 128 -12.81 -7.07 13.18
CA LEU A 128 -12.08 -6.56 12.02
C LEU A 128 -13.01 -6.10 10.90
N LEU A 129 -13.98 -6.95 10.53
CA LEU A 129 -14.97 -6.61 9.49
C LEU A 129 -15.77 -5.36 9.91
N GLY A 130 -16.16 -5.27 11.18
CA GLY A 130 -16.82 -4.10 11.75
C GLY A 130 -15.95 -2.84 11.70
N HIS A 131 -14.68 -2.93 12.10
CA HIS A 131 -13.77 -1.78 12.04
C HIS A 131 -13.53 -1.29 10.61
N GLU A 132 -13.34 -2.21 9.66
CA GLU A 132 -13.07 -1.89 8.27
C GLU A 132 -14.30 -1.29 7.57
N THR A 133 -15.48 -1.87 7.76
CA THR A 133 -16.73 -1.29 7.28
C THR A 133 -16.94 0.11 7.85
N THR A 134 -16.73 0.31 9.15
CA THR A 134 -16.84 1.64 9.77
C THR A 134 -15.84 2.64 9.19
N ARG A 135 -14.60 2.21 8.95
CA ARG A 135 -13.56 3.06 8.36
C ARG A 135 -13.88 3.42 6.91
N GLU A 136 -14.36 2.47 6.11
CA GLU A 136 -14.75 2.70 4.73
C GLU A 136 -15.98 3.61 4.64
N LEU A 137 -16.96 3.42 5.52
CA LEU A 137 -18.11 4.31 5.67
C LEU A 137 -17.63 5.73 6.03
N ARG A 138 -16.74 5.91 7.01
CA ARG A 138 -16.17 7.24 7.31
C ARG A 138 -15.38 7.85 6.16
N GLN A 139 -14.71 7.03 5.34
CA GLN A 139 -13.97 7.56 4.20
C GLN A 139 -14.90 8.00 3.06
N ARG A 140 -15.99 7.26 2.82
CA ARG A 140 -17.00 7.57 1.80
C ARG A 140 -17.92 8.71 2.23
N PHE A 141 -18.39 8.67 3.48
CA PHE A 141 -19.32 9.62 4.10
C PHE A 141 -18.64 10.63 5.02
N GLY A 142 -17.32 10.78 4.91
CA GLY A 142 -16.60 11.76 5.69
C GLY A 142 -17.14 13.15 5.40
N ALA A 143 -17.49 13.88 6.47
CA ALA A 143 -17.91 15.28 6.51
C ALA A 143 -17.38 16.15 5.35
N GLY A 144 -16.07 16.15 5.11
CA GLY A 144 -15.44 16.98 4.07
C GLY A 144 -15.66 16.53 2.62
N ARG A 145 -16.31 15.39 2.38
CA ARG A 145 -16.63 14.86 1.04
C ARG A 145 -18.12 14.82 0.73
N CYS A 146 -18.99 15.00 1.72
CA CYS A 146 -20.42 15.16 1.47
C CYS A 146 -20.65 16.48 0.71
N ARG A 147 -21.08 16.37 -0.55
CA ARG A 147 -21.56 17.51 -1.32
C ARG A 147 -23.08 17.46 -1.28
N ALA A 148 -23.72 18.43 -0.66
CA ALA A 148 -25.13 18.64 -0.83
C ALA A 148 -25.38 19.52 -2.07
N TRP A 149 -26.48 19.26 -2.75
CA TRP A 149 -26.95 20.03 -3.89
C TRP A 149 -28.39 20.50 -3.60
N ASP A 150 -28.74 21.72 -4.00
CA ASP A 150 -30.13 22.17 -3.99
C ASP A 150 -30.92 21.56 -5.16
N MET A 151 -32.25 21.75 -5.17
CA MET A 151 -33.16 21.30 -6.25
C MET A 151 -32.83 21.91 -7.63
N GLN A 152 -31.95 22.92 -7.67
CA GLN A 152 -31.52 23.62 -8.87
C GLN A 152 -30.08 23.23 -9.27
N GLY A 153 -29.49 22.22 -8.61
CA GLY A 153 -28.15 21.71 -8.87
C GLY A 153 -26.99 22.54 -8.30
N ARG A 154 -27.26 23.55 -7.47
CA ARG A 154 -26.21 24.38 -6.84
C ARG A 154 -25.62 23.67 -5.63
N ARG A 155 -24.30 23.75 -5.46
CA ARG A 155 -23.59 23.13 -4.33
C ARG A 155 -23.86 23.91 -3.04
N LEU A 156 -24.42 23.22 -2.05
CA LEU A 156 -24.65 23.74 -0.71
C LEU A 156 -23.39 23.52 0.14
N HIS A 157 -22.96 24.58 0.83
CA HIS A 157 -21.87 24.49 1.80
C HIS A 157 -22.48 24.03 3.13
N ILE A 158 -22.15 22.82 3.58
CA ILE A 158 -22.59 22.32 4.88
C ILE A 158 -21.53 22.72 5.89
N GLU A 159 -21.85 23.66 6.79
CA GLU A 159 -21.10 23.85 8.02
C GLU A 159 -21.54 22.79 9.03
N ILE A 160 -20.60 21.98 9.48
CA ILE A 160 -20.84 20.99 10.53
C ILE A 160 -20.46 21.67 11.84
N VAL A 161 -21.48 22.04 12.60
CA VAL A 161 -21.37 22.57 13.96
C VAL A 161 -21.15 21.43 14.94
#